data_AF-A0AAQ3WHA5-F1
#
_entry.id   AF-A0AAQ3WHA5-F1
#
_cell.length_a   1.000
_cell.length_b   1.000
_cell.length_c   1.000
_cell.angle_alpha   90.00
_cell.angle_beta   90.00
_cell.angle_gamma   90.00
#
_symmetry.space_group_name_H-M   'P 1'
#
loop_
_entity.id
_entity.type
_entity.pdbx_description
1 polymer ?
#
loop_
_entity_poly.entity_id
_entity_poly.type
_entity_poly.pdbx_seq_one_letter_code
_entity_poly.pdbx_strand_id
1 'polypeptide(L)'
;MGAKIDRSMNDGRGPPVFKISGQVHHRIGSLLPSDGSPPKFIQLYIYDTANEVRNRLHALNPEERPCEPLDPKIVEGFAKMLDDHNPFAKQFRKARDRLAEHGDEDFVVRIVGAREGDPVQYNLPTTDQLAMLVVGDFTLDTFKRDIVIQARDGGLQQISTLHPAFMALQYPLLFPFGEPGFQVGVLYSGVTDSDKNAHIRMTAQDFYRFNFHYKPDQPNPWLCYGALSSQAKVDARACIDENRLWYIIKNQKKIRLENMQGITDAVGSGCVDGSEIGKPTVLPASHTGGRRYMIQNYHDAIAICRVYGPPDFFVTFTCNPKWVEISEAIACEPGQKATDRADVVVRVYHMKLEELMQDVRDGTAFGPVTAVPHTVEFRSVAFLMRTLFFGLLRIHRNHLLLL
;
A
#
# COMPACT_ATOMS: atom_id res chain seq x y z
N MET A 1 1.00 -6.56 10.28
CA MET A 1 1.89 -5.46 9.85
C MET A 1 2.68 -4.89 11.01
N GLY A 2 4.00 -4.79 10.87
CA GLY A 2 4.91 -4.18 11.82
C GLY A 2 5.66 -3.02 11.17
N ALA A 3 5.88 -1.97 11.94
CA ALA A 3 6.65 -0.80 11.51
C ALA A 3 7.25 -0.13 12.74
N LYS A 4 8.42 0.50 12.62
CA LYS A 4 8.95 1.32 13.72
C LYS A 4 8.22 2.65 13.73
N ILE A 5 7.20 2.75 14.58
CA ILE A 5 6.38 3.96 14.70
C ILE A 5 7.11 4.96 15.61
N ASP A 6 7.45 6.11 15.05
CA ASP A 6 7.93 7.28 15.75
C ASP A 6 6.73 8.15 16.14
N ARG A 7 6.45 8.20 17.45
CA ARG A 7 5.35 8.97 18.05
C ARG A 7 5.79 10.34 18.57
N SER A 8 7.06 10.72 18.40
CA SER A 8 7.61 11.98 18.95
C SER A 8 7.02 13.26 18.36
N MET A 9 6.31 13.14 17.22
CA MET A 9 5.82 14.28 16.43
C MET A 9 4.47 14.83 16.89
N ASN A 10 3.76 14.16 17.81
CA ASN A 10 2.44 14.60 18.28
C ASN A 10 2.56 15.46 19.54
N ASP A 11 2.78 16.77 19.35
CA ASP A 11 2.92 17.77 20.41
C ASP A 11 1.59 18.49 20.80
N GLY A 12 0.46 17.99 20.27
CA GLY A 12 -0.89 18.45 20.61
C GLY A 12 -1.38 19.70 19.87
N ARG A 13 -0.56 20.31 18.99
CA ARG A 13 -0.94 21.55 18.25
C ARG A 13 -1.51 21.30 16.86
N GLY A 14 -1.60 20.06 16.42
CA GLY A 14 -2.11 19.70 15.10
C GLY A 14 -2.81 18.33 15.09
N PRO A 15 -3.41 17.96 13.95
CA PRO A 15 -3.98 16.64 13.77
C PRO A 15 -2.94 15.55 14.03
N PRO A 16 -3.32 14.41 14.65
CA PRO A 16 -2.37 13.36 15.00
C PRO A 16 -1.71 12.80 13.74
N VAL A 17 -0.37 12.83 13.73
CA VAL A 17 0.48 12.24 12.70
C VAL A 17 1.26 11.10 13.34
N PHE A 18 1.32 9.95 12.67
CA PHE A 18 2.25 8.90 13.04
C PHE A 18 3.31 8.80 11.95
N LYS A 19 4.57 8.77 12.35
CA LYS A 19 5.70 8.64 11.43
C LYS A 19 6.19 7.21 11.48
N ILE A 20 6.36 6.59 10.32
CA ILE A 20 7.01 5.28 10.24
C ILE A 20 8.48 5.52 9.87
N SER A 21 9.38 4.95 10.65
CA SER A 21 10.82 4.92 10.37
C SER A 21 11.22 3.54 9.87
N GLY A 22 12.03 3.48 8.81
CA GLY A 22 12.42 2.21 8.20
C GLY A 22 11.34 1.61 7.30
N GLN A 23 11.24 0.29 7.31
CA GLN A 23 10.42 -0.48 6.37
C GLN A 23 9.18 -1.05 7.07
N VAL A 24 8.03 -0.89 6.43
CA VAL A 24 6.80 -1.60 6.77
C VAL A 24 7.00 -3.06 6.40
N HIS A 25 6.75 -3.97 7.34
CA HIS A 25 6.98 -5.39 7.10
C HIS A 25 5.80 -6.21 7.63
N HIS A 26 5.48 -7.29 6.93
CA HIS A 26 4.60 -8.31 7.47
C HIS A 26 5.48 -9.36 8.16
N ARG A 27 5.21 -9.61 9.45
CA ARG A 27 5.89 -10.64 10.23
C ARG A 27 4.89 -11.70 10.63
N ILE A 28 5.34 -12.96 10.57
CA ILE A 28 4.61 -14.11 11.08
C ILE A 28 5.43 -14.74 12.20
N GLY A 29 4.75 -15.09 13.29
CA GLY A 29 5.36 -15.71 14.47
C GLY A 29 5.00 -17.19 14.58
N SER A 30 5.42 -17.80 15.68
CA SER A 30 5.08 -19.18 16.04
C SER A 30 3.57 -19.45 16.08
N LEU A 31 3.19 -20.70 15.84
CA LEU A 31 1.81 -21.17 15.89
C LEU A 31 1.20 -21.07 17.29
N LEU A 32 2.04 -21.13 18.33
CA LEU A 32 1.63 -20.99 19.73
C LEU A 32 2.11 -19.68 20.35
N PRO A 33 1.31 -19.09 21.27
CA PRO A 33 1.75 -17.97 22.08
C PRO A 33 2.87 -18.40 23.04
N SER A 34 3.74 -17.45 23.40
CA SER A 34 4.67 -17.62 24.51
C SER A 34 3.91 -17.75 25.83
N ASP A 35 4.49 -18.47 26.79
CA ASP A 35 3.85 -18.73 28.09
C ASP A 35 3.35 -17.44 28.76
N GLY A 36 2.08 -17.46 29.17
CA GLY A 36 1.40 -16.33 29.82
C GLY A 36 1.01 -15.16 28.89
N SER A 37 1.32 -15.21 27.59
CA SER A 37 0.92 -14.18 26.63
C SER A 37 -0.44 -14.47 25.99
N PRO A 38 -1.28 -13.45 25.74
CA PRO A 38 -2.54 -13.66 25.02
C PRO A 38 -2.28 -14.04 23.55
N PRO A 39 -3.11 -14.91 22.94
CA PRO A 39 -2.95 -15.32 21.56
C PRO A 39 -3.18 -14.15 20.59
N LYS A 40 -2.36 -14.05 19.54
CA LYS A 40 -2.44 -13.00 18.52
C LYS A 40 -2.28 -13.55 17.11
N PHE A 41 -2.86 -12.84 16.13
CA PHE A 41 -2.71 -13.14 14.70
C PHE A 41 -3.10 -14.59 14.36
N ILE A 42 -2.19 -15.36 13.77
CA ILE A 42 -2.37 -16.77 13.40
C ILE A 42 -2.69 -17.68 14.59
N GLN A 43 -2.22 -17.35 15.80
CA GLN A 43 -2.43 -18.15 17.00
C GLN A 43 -3.91 -18.28 17.33
N LEU A 44 -4.76 -17.34 16.88
CA LEU A 44 -6.21 -17.38 17.07
C LEU A 44 -6.90 -18.53 16.31
N TYR A 45 -6.24 -19.14 15.32
CA TYR A 45 -6.75 -20.32 14.62
C TYR A 45 -6.40 -21.64 15.33
N ILE A 46 -5.48 -21.59 16.29
CA ILE A 46 -4.81 -22.79 16.84
C ILE A 46 -5.01 -22.87 18.36
N TYR A 47 -4.72 -21.80 19.08
CA TYR A 47 -4.75 -21.74 20.53
C TYR A 47 -6.17 -21.47 21.06
N ASP A 48 -6.60 -22.28 22.05
CA ASP A 48 -7.88 -22.11 22.78
C ASP A 48 -9.07 -21.83 21.86
N THR A 49 -9.34 -22.75 20.93
CA THR A 49 -10.43 -22.59 19.96
C THR A 49 -11.82 -22.67 20.59
N ALA A 50 -11.94 -23.21 21.82
CA ALA A 50 -13.18 -23.18 22.58
C ALA A 50 -13.63 -21.75 22.93
N ASN A 51 -12.68 -20.81 23.09
CA ASN A 51 -12.96 -19.41 23.36
C ASN A 51 -12.55 -18.49 22.20
N GLU A 52 -12.50 -19.00 20.97
CA GLU A 52 -11.94 -18.28 19.82
C GLU A 52 -12.60 -16.92 19.59
N VAL A 53 -13.93 -16.84 19.64
CA VAL A 53 -14.68 -15.58 19.44
C VAL A 53 -14.28 -14.55 20.49
N ARG A 54 -14.20 -14.96 21.76
CA ARG A 54 -13.76 -14.09 22.87
C ARG A 54 -12.31 -13.64 22.67
N ASN A 55 -11.42 -14.56 22.28
CA ASN A 55 -10.01 -14.27 22.05
C ASN A 55 -9.82 -13.28 20.88
N ARG A 56 -10.58 -13.43 19.79
CA ARG A 56 -10.60 -12.50 18.64
C ARG A 56 -11.07 -11.10 19.04
N LEU A 57 -12.15 -11.00 19.83
CA LEU A 57 -12.65 -9.73 20.35
C LEU A 57 -11.63 -9.05 21.29
N HIS A 58 -10.92 -9.83 22.10
CA HIS A 58 -9.92 -9.32 23.02
C HIS A 58 -8.58 -8.96 22.37
N ALA A 59 -8.27 -9.51 21.20
CA ALA A 59 -7.05 -9.24 20.45
C ALA A 59 -6.98 -7.80 19.89
N LEU A 60 -8.11 -7.09 19.86
CA LEU A 60 -8.18 -5.68 19.47
C LEU A 60 -7.56 -4.79 20.56
N ASN A 61 -6.66 -3.89 20.15
CA ASN A 61 -6.06 -2.90 21.03
C ASN A 61 -7.16 -2.12 21.75
N PRO A 62 -7.09 -1.93 23.09
CA PRO A 62 -8.11 -1.22 23.85
C PRO A 62 -8.42 0.19 23.30
N GLU A 63 -7.41 0.89 22.78
CA GLU A 63 -7.53 2.22 22.15
C GLU A 63 -8.22 2.20 20.78
N GLU A 64 -8.27 1.05 20.12
CA GLU A 64 -8.86 0.85 18.78
C GLU A 64 -10.23 0.18 18.85
N ARG A 65 -10.75 -0.09 20.05
CA ARG A 65 -12.07 -0.71 20.20
C ARG A 65 -13.15 0.28 19.76
N PRO A 66 -14.11 -0.13 18.91
CA PRO A 66 -15.23 0.72 18.56
C PRO A 66 -16.03 1.09 19.82
N CYS A 67 -16.62 2.29 19.81
CA CYS A 67 -17.52 2.74 20.88
C CYS A 67 -18.75 1.83 21.03
N GLU A 68 -19.14 1.15 19.95
CA GLU A 68 -20.20 0.15 19.93
C GLU A 68 -19.61 -1.26 20.07
N PRO A 69 -20.24 -2.13 20.88
CA PRO A 69 -19.78 -3.50 21.04
C PRO A 69 -19.92 -4.28 19.72
N LEU A 70 -18.86 -4.95 19.30
CA LEU A 70 -18.89 -5.86 18.16
C LEU A 70 -19.81 -7.05 18.46
N ASP A 71 -20.69 -7.40 17.52
CA ASP A 71 -21.59 -8.55 17.65
C ASP A 71 -20.79 -9.87 17.56
N PRO A 72 -20.75 -10.69 18.64
CA PRO A 72 -20.07 -11.97 18.63
C PRO A 72 -20.58 -12.93 17.55
N LYS A 73 -21.87 -12.87 17.18
CA LYS A 73 -22.47 -13.74 16.16
C LYS A 73 -21.90 -13.46 14.76
N ILE A 74 -21.59 -12.21 14.47
CA ILE A 74 -20.96 -11.83 13.21
C ILE A 74 -19.53 -12.39 13.15
N VAL A 75 -18.78 -12.27 14.25
CA VAL A 75 -17.41 -12.83 14.35
C VAL A 75 -17.43 -14.36 14.19
N GLU A 76 -18.38 -15.03 14.83
CA GLU A 76 -18.60 -16.47 14.68
C GLU A 76 -18.94 -16.85 13.23
N GLY A 77 -19.82 -16.09 12.57
CA GLY A 77 -20.16 -16.27 11.16
C GLY A 77 -18.95 -16.15 10.24
N PHE A 78 -18.09 -15.14 10.45
CA PHE A 78 -16.85 -14.99 9.67
C PHE A 78 -15.83 -16.09 9.96
N ALA A 79 -15.69 -16.52 11.21
CA ALA A 79 -14.80 -17.63 11.57
C ALA A 79 -15.23 -18.91 10.85
N LYS A 80 -16.52 -19.24 10.90
CA LYS A 80 -17.09 -20.40 10.19
C LYS A 80 -16.90 -20.31 8.67
N MET A 81 -17.18 -19.16 8.07
CA MET A 81 -16.96 -18.94 6.64
C MET A 81 -15.50 -19.20 6.24
N LEU A 82 -14.54 -18.71 7.03
CA LEU A 82 -13.13 -18.94 6.77
C LEU A 82 -12.74 -20.41 6.97
N ASP A 83 -13.28 -21.09 7.97
CA ASP A 83 -13.03 -22.52 8.17
C ASP A 83 -13.59 -23.37 7.01
N ASP A 84 -14.75 -22.99 6.47
CA ASP A 84 -15.43 -23.70 5.38
C ASP A 84 -14.73 -23.48 4.03
N HIS A 85 -14.18 -22.29 3.78
CA HIS A 85 -13.71 -21.88 2.46
C HIS A 85 -12.22 -21.59 2.36
N ASN A 86 -11.59 -21.05 3.40
CA ASN A 86 -10.22 -20.57 3.30
C ASN A 86 -9.20 -21.73 3.47
N PRO A 87 -8.35 -21.99 2.47
CA PRO A 87 -7.39 -23.10 2.52
C PRO A 87 -6.33 -22.90 3.59
N PHE A 88 -5.91 -21.66 3.88
CA PHE A 88 -4.95 -21.38 4.95
C PHE A 88 -5.56 -21.66 6.32
N ALA A 89 -6.81 -21.22 6.55
CA ALA A 89 -7.53 -21.50 7.78
C ALA A 89 -7.62 -23.02 8.02
N LYS A 90 -8.01 -23.78 6.99
CA LYS A 90 -8.05 -25.26 7.05
C LYS A 90 -6.71 -25.89 7.42
N GLN A 91 -5.59 -25.40 6.87
CA GLN A 91 -4.27 -25.91 7.27
C GLN A 91 -3.91 -25.56 8.70
N PHE A 92 -4.28 -24.36 9.17
CA PHE A 92 -4.08 -24.02 10.58
C PHE A 92 -4.97 -24.86 11.52
N ARG A 93 -6.18 -25.24 11.10
CA ARG A 93 -7.01 -26.20 11.85
C ARG A 93 -6.39 -27.59 11.89
N LYS A 94 -5.84 -28.10 10.76
CA LYS A 94 -5.09 -29.36 10.74
C LYS A 94 -3.86 -29.32 11.66
N ALA A 95 -3.13 -28.20 11.67
CA ALA A 95 -2.00 -27.99 12.57
C ALA A 95 -2.42 -28.01 14.05
N ARG A 96 -3.56 -27.39 14.39
CA ARG A 96 -4.15 -27.46 15.73
C ARG A 96 -4.48 -28.89 16.13
N ASP A 97 -5.19 -29.62 15.27
CA ASP A 97 -5.65 -30.98 15.59
C ASP A 97 -4.45 -31.90 15.82
N ARG A 98 -3.40 -31.77 15.00
CA ARG A 98 -2.14 -32.49 15.18
C ARG A 98 -1.47 -32.15 16.51
N LEU A 99 -1.43 -30.87 16.88
CA LEU A 99 -0.83 -30.45 18.14
C LEU A 99 -1.61 -30.98 19.36
N ALA A 100 -2.93 -31.09 19.26
CA ALA A 100 -3.77 -31.68 20.32
C ALA A 100 -3.53 -33.18 20.48
N GLU A 101 -3.27 -33.89 19.39
CA GLU A 101 -3.05 -35.34 19.37
C GLU A 101 -1.59 -35.75 19.69
N HIS A 102 -0.60 -34.97 19.23
CA HIS A 102 0.82 -35.35 19.21
C HIS A 102 1.70 -34.28 19.86
N GLY A 103 1.28 -33.71 21.00
CA GLY A 103 1.75 -32.43 21.58
C GLY A 103 3.26 -32.13 21.69
N ASP A 104 4.15 -33.10 21.46
CA ASP A 104 5.62 -32.94 21.46
C ASP A 104 6.28 -33.11 20.07
N GLU A 105 5.53 -33.34 18.99
CA GLU A 105 6.10 -33.38 17.65
C GLU A 105 6.41 -31.97 17.12
N ASP A 106 7.67 -31.76 16.73
CA ASP A 106 8.06 -30.58 15.97
C ASP A 106 7.56 -30.69 14.53
N PHE A 107 6.76 -29.71 14.14
CA PHE A 107 6.25 -29.57 12.78
C PHE A 107 6.24 -28.11 12.34
N VAL A 108 6.14 -27.94 11.02
CA VAL A 108 6.13 -26.65 10.35
C VAL A 108 4.96 -26.58 9.38
N VAL A 109 4.32 -25.42 9.32
CA VAL A 109 3.41 -25.07 8.23
C VAL A 109 4.19 -24.29 7.18
N ARG A 110 4.33 -24.88 5.99
CA ARG A 110 5.01 -24.30 4.84
C ARG A 110 3.99 -23.78 3.85
N ILE A 111 3.94 -22.48 3.63
CA ILE A 111 3.14 -21.86 2.57
C ILE A 111 4.03 -21.71 1.34
N VAL A 112 3.64 -22.36 0.25
CA VAL A 112 4.46 -22.45 -0.96
C VAL A 112 4.41 -21.13 -1.73
N GLY A 113 5.58 -20.58 -2.04
CA GLY A 113 5.73 -19.39 -2.87
C GLY A 113 5.78 -19.74 -4.36
N ALA A 114 5.22 -18.88 -5.21
CA ALA A 114 5.36 -19.01 -6.65
C ALA A 114 6.77 -18.59 -7.12
N ARG A 115 7.30 -19.32 -8.11
CA ARG A 115 8.52 -18.94 -8.84
C ARG A 115 8.19 -17.92 -9.92
N GLU A 116 9.22 -17.22 -10.36
CA GLU A 116 9.07 -16.24 -11.43
C GLU A 116 8.76 -16.97 -12.75
N GLY A 117 7.65 -16.61 -13.39
CA GLY A 117 7.18 -17.27 -14.61
C GLY A 117 6.32 -18.52 -14.38
N ASP A 118 6.04 -18.90 -13.12
CA ASP A 118 5.06 -19.96 -12.85
C ASP A 118 3.70 -19.58 -13.46
N PRO A 119 2.96 -20.54 -14.05
CA PRO A 119 1.65 -20.26 -14.61
C PRO A 119 0.70 -19.77 -13.51
N VAL A 120 -0.03 -18.69 -13.79
CA VAL A 120 -1.09 -18.22 -12.89
C VAL A 120 -2.18 -19.28 -12.86
N GLN A 121 -2.39 -19.87 -11.69
CA GLN A 121 -3.50 -20.78 -11.46
C GLN A 121 -4.74 -19.94 -11.11
N TYR A 122 -5.71 -19.90 -12.02
CA TYR A 122 -7.01 -19.27 -11.79
C TYR A 122 -8.00 -20.20 -11.07
N ASN A 123 -7.66 -21.49 -10.94
CA ASN A 123 -8.48 -22.45 -10.23
C ASN A 123 -8.40 -22.21 -8.72
N LEU A 124 -9.49 -22.51 -8.02
CA LEU A 124 -9.49 -22.52 -6.56
C LEU A 124 -8.38 -23.46 -6.06
N PRO A 125 -7.43 -22.94 -5.28
CA PRO A 125 -6.30 -23.74 -4.85
C PRO A 125 -6.75 -24.89 -3.96
N THR A 126 -6.19 -26.08 -4.17
CA THR A 126 -6.37 -27.17 -3.22
C THR A 126 -5.50 -26.96 -1.99
N THR A 127 -5.97 -27.42 -0.83
CA THR A 127 -5.34 -27.16 0.47
C THR A 127 -3.86 -27.53 0.49
N ASP A 128 -3.48 -28.63 -0.16
CA ASP A 128 -2.11 -29.18 -0.16
C ASP A 128 -1.17 -28.47 -1.16
N GLN A 129 -1.72 -27.68 -2.10
CA GLN A 129 -0.91 -26.90 -3.06
C GLN A 129 -0.41 -25.58 -2.48
N LEU A 130 -1.21 -24.93 -1.64
CA LEU A 130 -0.86 -23.63 -1.06
C LEU A 130 -0.06 -23.73 0.23
N ALA A 131 -0.40 -24.70 1.07
CA ALA A 131 0.20 -24.83 2.37
C ALA A 131 0.30 -26.31 2.76
N MET A 132 1.49 -26.73 3.19
CA MET A 132 1.78 -28.10 3.56
C MET A 132 2.26 -28.17 5.00
N LEU A 133 1.78 -29.19 5.72
CA LEU A 133 2.27 -29.55 7.04
C LEU A 133 3.46 -30.50 6.88
N VAL A 134 4.63 -30.12 7.41
CA VAL A 134 5.88 -30.90 7.31
C VAL A 134 6.34 -31.28 8.72
N VAL A 135 6.74 -32.54 8.91
CA VAL A 135 7.11 -33.14 10.21
C VAL A 135 8.56 -33.64 10.13
N GLY A 136 9.36 -33.41 11.17
CA GLY A 136 10.75 -33.90 11.28
C GLY A 136 11.83 -32.80 11.30
N ASP A 137 13.10 -33.17 11.12
CA ASP A 137 14.23 -32.21 11.11
C ASP A 137 14.32 -31.47 9.76
N PHE A 138 14.23 -30.15 9.78
CA PHE A 138 14.30 -29.30 8.59
C PHE A 138 15.30 -28.14 8.74
N THR A 139 16.10 -27.91 7.70
CA THR A 139 16.97 -26.74 7.56
C THR A 139 16.23 -25.60 6.85
N LEU A 140 16.10 -24.43 7.51
CA LEU A 140 15.42 -23.25 6.96
C LEU A 140 16.05 -22.73 5.64
N ASP A 141 17.31 -23.05 5.37
CA ASP A 141 18.04 -22.64 4.16
C ASP A 141 17.48 -23.20 2.85
N THR A 142 16.67 -24.28 2.92
CA THR A 142 16.13 -24.97 1.75
C THR A 142 14.99 -24.18 1.07
N PHE A 143 14.36 -23.21 1.76
CA PHE A 143 13.07 -22.64 1.37
C PHE A 143 13.04 -21.11 1.26
N LYS A 144 13.99 -20.52 0.52
CA LYS A 144 14.19 -19.05 0.43
C LYS A 144 12.99 -18.20 -0.02
N ARG A 145 11.96 -18.82 -0.63
CA ARG A 145 10.77 -18.11 -1.15
C ARG A 145 9.47 -18.50 -0.45
N ASP A 146 9.49 -19.51 0.41
CA ASP A 146 8.29 -20.00 1.08
C ASP A 146 8.15 -19.34 2.45
N ILE A 147 6.93 -19.33 2.98
CA ILE A 147 6.69 -18.89 4.36
C ILE A 147 6.72 -20.13 5.23
N VAL A 148 7.63 -20.15 6.20
CA VAL A 148 7.87 -21.30 7.07
C VAL A 148 7.47 -20.92 8.49
N ILE A 149 6.43 -21.56 9.00
CA ILE A 149 5.86 -21.22 10.32
C ILE A 149 6.12 -22.39 11.26
N GLN A 150 6.93 -22.14 12.29
CA GLN A 150 7.30 -23.16 13.29
C GLN A 150 6.25 -23.25 14.40
N ALA A 151 6.06 -24.45 14.94
CA ALA A 151 5.14 -24.70 16.04
C ALA A 151 5.51 -23.91 17.31
N ARG A 152 6.78 -23.97 17.73
CA ARG A 152 7.35 -23.32 18.91
C ARG A 152 8.63 -22.59 18.54
N ASP A 153 8.98 -21.56 19.32
CA ASP A 153 10.28 -20.85 19.30
C ASP A 153 10.77 -20.26 17.97
N GLY A 154 9.90 -20.24 16.96
CA GLY A 154 10.11 -19.49 15.72
C GLY A 154 9.95 -18.01 15.98
N GLY A 155 11.09 -17.32 16.12
CA GLY A 155 11.14 -15.87 16.11
C GLY A 155 10.39 -15.29 14.90
N LEU A 156 10.00 -14.02 14.98
CA LEU A 156 9.22 -13.37 13.93
C LEU A 156 9.96 -13.40 12.58
N GLN A 157 9.37 -14.09 11.59
CA GLN A 157 9.89 -14.14 10.24
C GLN A 157 9.20 -13.11 9.35
N GLN A 158 9.97 -12.42 8.51
CA GLN A 158 9.43 -11.46 7.56
C GLN A 158 8.91 -12.17 6.31
N ILE A 159 7.66 -11.89 5.93
CA ILE A 159 7.09 -12.34 4.67
C ILE A 159 7.47 -11.34 3.57
N SER A 160 7.96 -11.85 2.44
CA SER A 160 8.24 -11.04 1.26
C SER A 160 6.96 -10.40 0.71
N THR A 161 7.00 -9.10 0.40
CA THR A 161 5.88 -8.39 -0.26
C THR A 161 5.59 -8.89 -1.67
N LEU A 162 6.51 -9.66 -2.26
CA LEU A 162 6.35 -10.31 -3.56
C LEU A 162 5.75 -11.72 -3.47
N HIS A 163 5.48 -12.21 -2.26
CA HIS A 163 4.86 -13.51 -2.07
C HIS A 163 3.37 -13.44 -2.45
N PRO A 164 2.83 -14.34 -3.29
CA PRO A 164 1.42 -14.28 -3.69
C PRO A 164 0.45 -14.33 -2.50
N ALA A 165 0.73 -15.14 -1.48
CA ALA A 165 -0.07 -15.19 -0.26
C ALA A 165 0.04 -13.95 0.66
N PHE A 166 0.90 -12.97 0.36
CA PHE A 166 1.16 -11.83 1.24
C PHE A 166 -0.11 -11.07 1.64
N MET A 167 -0.93 -10.69 0.65
CA MET A 167 -2.18 -9.97 0.89
C MET A 167 -3.25 -10.86 1.50
N ALA A 168 -3.36 -12.13 1.06
CA ALA A 168 -4.36 -13.05 1.57
C ALA A 168 -4.16 -13.38 3.06
N LEU A 169 -2.91 -13.51 3.52
CA LEU A 169 -2.59 -13.72 4.92
C LEU A 169 -2.82 -12.47 5.78
N GLN A 170 -2.59 -11.28 5.22
CA GLN A 170 -2.82 -10.01 5.94
C GLN A 170 -4.30 -9.62 5.96
N TYR A 171 -5.08 -10.02 4.94
CA TYR A 171 -6.48 -9.65 4.76
C TYR A 171 -7.39 -10.87 4.44
N PRO A 172 -7.57 -11.83 5.37
CA PRO A 172 -8.36 -13.04 5.08
C PRO A 172 -9.80 -12.78 4.64
N LEU A 173 -10.40 -11.67 5.08
CA LEU A 173 -11.77 -11.29 4.68
C LEU A 173 -11.85 -10.72 3.25
N LEU A 174 -10.78 -10.10 2.75
CA LEU A 174 -10.68 -9.69 1.34
C LEU A 174 -10.39 -10.90 0.43
N PHE A 175 -9.85 -11.97 1.00
CA PHE A 175 -9.43 -13.19 0.31
C PHE A 175 -10.06 -14.45 0.96
N PRO A 176 -11.40 -14.57 0.99
CA PRO A 176 -12.08 -15.63 1.73
C PRO A 176 -11.71 -17.03 1.21
N PHE A 177 -11.33 -17.15 -0.06
CA PHE A 177 -10.90 -18.41 -0.67
C PHE A 177 -9.36 -18.57 -0.71
N GLY A 178 -8.62 -17.66 -0.09
CA GLY A 178 -7.15 -17.67 -0.10
C GLY A 178 -6.57 -17.47 -1.50
N GLU A 179 -7.23 -16.66 -2.33
CA GLU A 179 -6.78 -16.42 -3.71
C GLU A 179 -5.37 -15.81 -3.71
N PRO A 180 -4.51 -16.16 -4.70
CA PRO A 180 -3.20 -15.56 -4.80
C PRO A 180 -3.30 -14.06 -5.12
N GLY A 181 -2.49 -13.26 -4.44
CA GLY A 181 -2.24 -11.86 -4.76
C GLY A 181 -1.30 -11.70 -5.96
N PHE A 182 -0.61 -10.56 -6.02
CA PHE A 182 0.34 -10.29 -7.10
C PHE A 182 1.48 -11.32 -7.15
N GLN A 183 1.79 -11.80 -8.36
CA GLN A 183 2.91 -12.69 -8.63
C GLN A 183 3.83 -12.08 -9.69
N VAL A 184 5.14 -12.28 -9.52
CA VAL A 184 6.15 -11.78 -10.46
C VAL A 184 6.20 -12.65 -11.72
N GLY A 185 6.26 -12.01 -12.88
CA GLY A 185 6.40 -12.70 -14.18
C GLY A 185 5.07 -13.01 -14.86
N VAL A 186 3.94 -12.57 -14.31
CA VAL A 186 2.62 -12.74 -14.94
C VAL A 186 2.51 -11.86 -16.19
N LEU A 187 2.06 -12.45 -17.30
CA LEU A 187 1.82 -11.74 -18.56
C LEU A 187 0.45 -11.06 -18.58
N TYR A 188 0.30 -9.98 -19.37
CA TYR A 188 -1.02 -9.45 -19.70
C TYR A 188 -1.80 -10.46 -20.56
N SER A 189 -3.13 -10.42 -20.43
CA SER A 189 -4.03 -11.29 -21.19
C SER A 189 -3.81 -11.12 -22.70
N GLY A 190 -3.69 -12.23 -23.42
CA GLY A 190 -3.52 -12.26 -24.87
C GLY A 190 -2.09 -12.02 -25.38
N VAL A 191 -1.09 -11.91 -24.49
CA VAL A 191 0.31 -11.67 -24.86
C VAL A 191 1.15 -12.94 -24.71
N THR A 192 2.06 -13.19 -25.66
CA THR A 192 3.04 -14.28 -25.59
C THR A 192 4.46 -13.73 -25.37
N ASP A 193 5.35 -14.52 -24.76
CA ASP A 193 6.74 -14.15 -24.44
C ASP A 193 7.66 -14.12 -25.67
N SER A 194 7.15 -13.64 -26.82
CA SER A 194 7.87 -13.58 -28.10
C SER A 194 8.43 -12.19 -28.41
N ASP A 195 7.88 -11.13 -27.81
CA ASP A 195 8.30 -9.74 -28.04
C ASP A 195 9.38 -9.28 -27.06
N LYS A 196 10.63 -9.23 -27.53
CA LYS A 196 11.82 -8.90 -26.73
C LYS A 196 11.84 -7.49 -26.12
N ASN A 197 10.93 -6.59 -26.48
CA ASN A 197 10.90 -5.18 -26.06
C ASN A 197 9.52 -4.65 -25.66
N ALA A 198 8.49 -5.48 -25.59
CA ALA A 198 7.15 -5.02 -25.18
C ALA A 198 6.98 -5.09 -23.66
N HIS A 199 6.23 -4.15 -23.08
CA HIS A 199 5.77 -4.23 -21.69
C HIS A 199 4.69 -5.32 -21.57
N ILE A 200 5.13 -6.57 -21.60
CA ILE A 200 4.26 -7.76 -21.65
C ILE A 200 3.91 -8.32 -20.26
N ARG A 201 4.71 -7.96 -19.24
CA ARG A 201 4.54 -8.44 -17.85
C ARG A 201 3.76 -7.43 -17.04
N MET A 202 2.72 -7.91 -16.37
CA MET A 202 1.91 -7.13 -15.45
C MET A 202 2.74 -6.66 -14.27
N THR A 203 2.66 -5.37 -13.97
CA THR A 203 3.28 -4.79 -12.77
C THR A 203 2.38 -4.95 -11.56
N ALA A 204 2.96 -4.93 -10.35
CA ALA A 204 2.18 -4.91 -9.11
C ALA A 204 1.19 -3.73 -9.07
N GLN A 205 1.61 -2.58 -9.61
CA GLN A 205 0.75 -1.40 -9.71
C GLN A 205 -0.48 -1.68 -10.57
N ASP A 206 -0.32 -2.31 -11.74
CA ASP A 206 -1.45 -2.59 -12.62
C ASP A 206 -2.37 -3.66 -12.04
N PHE A 207 -1.80 -4.69 -11.40
CA PHE A 207 -2.57 -5.69 -10.67
C PHE A 207 -3.49 -5.06 -9.62
N TYR A 208 -2.94 -4.23 -8.72
CA TYR A 208 -3.77 -3.59 -7.69
C TYR A 208 -4.72 -2.55 -8.27
N ARG A 209 -4.31 -1.77 -9.28
CA ARG A 209 -5.22 -0.85 -9.98
C ARG A 209 -6.40 -1.58 -10.58
N PHE A 210 -6.18 -2.74 -11.21
CA PHE A 210 -7.24 -3.57 -11.76
C PHE A 210 -8.18 -4.09 -10.67
N ASN A 211 -7.64 -4.60 -9.56
CA ASN A 211 -8.46 -5.09 -8.43
C ASN A 211 -9.31 -3.99 -7.81
N PHE A 212 -8.72 -2.82 -7.51
CA PHE A 212 -9.44 -1.66 -6.98
C PHE A 212 -10.25 -0.88 -8.03
N HIS A 213 -10.22 -1.28 -9.30
CA HIS A 213 -11.04 -0.61 -10.31
C HIS A 213 -12.51 -0.99 -10.14
N TYR A 214 -13.38 0.02 -10.07
CA TYR A 214 -14.82 -0.17 -10.16
C TYR A 214 -15.17 -0.81 -11.51
N LYS A 215 -15.92 -1.91 -11.47
CA LYS A 215 -16.35 -2.66 -12.66
C LYS A 215 -17.88 -2.63 -12.66
N PRO A 216 -18.53 -2.02 -13.67
CA PRO A 216 -19.98 -1.99 -13.76
C PRO A 216 -20.57 -3.40 -13.67
N ASP A 217 -21.68 -3.54 -12.94
CA ASP A 217 -22.43 -4.78 -12.79
C ASP A 217 -21.65 -5.97 -12.20
N GLN A 218 -20.50 -5.71 -11.57
CA GLN A 218 -19.68 -6.73 -10.91
C GLN A 218 -19.44 -6.37 -9.45
N PRO A 219 -19.70 -7.29 -8.51
CA PRO A 219 -19.31 -7.07 -7.12
C PRO A 219 -17.80 -6.92 -7.04
N ASN A 220 -17.33 -5.88 -6.34
CA ASN A 220 -15.90 -5.67 -6.11
C ASN A 220 -15.59 -5.64 -4.61
N PRO A 221 -15.24 -6.79 -3.99
CA PRO A 221 -14.91 -6.86 -2.57
C PRO A 221 -13.83 -5.85 -2.16
N TRP A 222 -12.89 -5.52 -3.05
CA TRP A 222 -11.82 -4.54 -2.79
C TRP A 222 -12.32 -3.13 -2.51
N LEU A 223 -13.56 -2.80 -2.89
CA LEU A 223 -14.18 -1.49 -2.65
C LEU A 223 -15.24 -1.52 -1.54
N CYS A 224 -15.69 -2.69 -1.11
CA CYS A 224 -16.89 -2.83 -0.28
C CYS A 224 -16.63 -3.02 1.23
N TYR A 225 -15.39 -3.05 1.72
CA TYR A 225 -15.08 -3.23 3.15
C TYR A 225 -14.69 -1.93 3.87
N GLY A 226 -15.03 -0.77 3.32
CA GLY A 226 -14.83 0.54 3.95
C GLY A 226 -13.38 0.80 4.39
N ALA A 227 -13.17 1.00 5.69
CA ALA A 227 -11.84 1.24 6.26
C ALA A 227 -10.83 0.12 5.94
N LEU A 228 -11.27 -1.15 5.89
CA LEU A 228 -10.40 -2.27 5.53
C LEU A 228 -9.93 -2.18 4.08
N SER A 229 -10.82 -1.79 3.16
CA SER A 229 -10.47 -1.51 1.76
C SER A 229 -9.47 -0.37 1.65
N SER A 230 -9.64 0.69 2.45
CA SER A 230 -8.69 1.80 2.50
C SER A 230 -7.32 1.37 3.03
N GLN A 231 -7.28 0.55 4.07
CA GLN A 231 -6.04 -0.02 4.60
C GLN A 231 -5.34 -0.89 3.55
N ALA A 232 -6.07 -1.77 2.87
CA ALA A 232 -5.53 -2.61 1.81
C ALA A 232 -4.96 -1.78 0.64
N LYS A 233 -5.57 -0.64 0.28
CA LYS A 233 -5.03 0.29 -0.73
C LYS A 233 -3.69 0.88 -0.29
N VAL A 234 -3.59 1.32 0.96
CA VAL A 234 -2.35 1.89 1.53
C VAL A 234 -1.24 0.84 1.58
N ASP A 235 -1.57 -0.38 2.02
CA ASP A 235 -0.61 -1.48 2.09
C ASP A 235 -0.14 -1.91 0.70
N ALA A 236 -1.06 -2.03 -0.27
CA ALA A 236 -0.70 -2.31 -1.66
C ALA A 236 0.26 -1.24 -2.20
N ARG A 237 0.03 0.04 -1.89
CA ARG A 237 0.94 1.12 -2.28
C ARG A 237 2.29 1.02 -1.60
N ALA A 238 2.33 0.74 -0.30
CA ALA A 238 3.57 0.54 0.44
C ALA A 238 4.39 -0.62 -0.15
N CYS A 239 3.74 -1.74 -0.51
CA CYS A 239 4.39 -2.87 -1.17
C CYS A 239 4.98 -2.49 -2.54
N ILE A 240 4.26 -1.70 -3.35
CA ILE A 240 4.77 -1.21 -4.64
C ILE A 240 5.99 -0.31 -4.43
N ASP A 241 5.92 0.63 -3.49
CA ASP A 241 7.01 1.57 -3.23
C ASP A 241 8.23 0.86 -2.65
N GLU A 242 8.04 -0.11 -1.75
CA GLU A 242 9.10 -0.98 -1.26
C GLU A 242 9.81 -1.73 -2.40
N ASN A 243 9.07 -2.31 -3.33
CA ASN A 243 9.64 -3.00 -4.49
C ASN A 243 10.47 -2.06 -5.38
N ARG A 244 10.00 -0.83 -5.59
CA ARG A 244 10.71 0.21 -6.33
C ARG A 244 11.99 0.66 -5.61
N LEU A 245 11.92 0.86 -4.30
CA LEU A 245 13.07 1.22 -3.48
C LEU A 245 14.12 0.10 -3.46
N TRP A 246 13.69 -1.16 -3.35
CA TRP A 246 14.58 -2.31 -3.47
C TRP A 246 15.31 -2.36 -4.82
N TYR A 247 14.60 -2.06 -5.91
CA TYR A 247 15.22 -1.94 -7.22
C TYR A 247 16.29 -0.84 -7.23
N ILE A 248 15.98 0.35 -6.68
CA ILE A 248 16.93 1.47 -6.59
C ILE A 248 18.16 1.10 -5.76
N ILE A 249 17.97 0.42 -4.63
CA ILE A 249 19.06 -0.05 -3.76
C ILE A 249 19.95 -1.05 -4.50
N LYS A 250 19.37 -2.02 -5.19
CA LYS A 250 20.12 -3.05 -5.93
C LYS A 250 20.82 -2.51 -7.18
N ASN A 251 20.31 -1.44 -7.78
CA ASN A 251 20.82 -0.86 -9.03
C ASN A 251 21.60 0.46 -8.84
N GLN A 252 22.06 0.75 -7.62
CA GLN A 252 22.78 2.00 -7.29
C GLN A 252 23.96 2.30 -8.23
N LYS A 253 24.69 1.28 -8.71
CA LYS A 253 25.82 1.49 -9.64
C LYS A 253 25.39 2.17 -10.95
N LYS A 254 24.22 1.80 -11.50
CA LYS A 254 23.68 2.39 -12.72
C LYS A 254 23.18 3.82 -12.47
N ILE A 255 22.45 4.03 -11.37
CA ILE A 255 21.87 5.33 -10.99
C ILE A 255 22.96 6.37 -10.66
N ARG A 256 24.09 5.93 -10.09
CA ARG A 256 25.24 6.80 -9.80
C ARG A 256 26.00 7.22 -11.06
N LEU A 257 26.05 6.37 -12.09
CA LEU A 257 26.65 6.72 -13.40
C LEU A 257 25.83 7.78 -14.14
N GLU A 258 24.50 7.70 -14.08
CA GLU A 258 23.61 8.73 -14.62
C GLU A 258 23.79 10.09 -13.92
N ASN A 259 24.31 10.11 -12.69
CA ASN A 259 24.48 11.32 -11.88
C ASN A 259 25.94 11.53 -11.47
N MET A 260 26.81 11.87 -12.44
CA MET A 260 28.15 12.40 -12.16
C MET A 260 28.14 13.62 -11.20
N GLN A 261 27.02 14.35 -11.12
CA GLN A 261 26.81 15.49 -10.21
C GLN A 261 26.66 15.07 -8.73
N GLY A 262 26.14 13.87 -8.45
CA GLY A 262 25.85 13.44 -7.07
C GLY A 262 27.10 13.14 -6.24
N ILE A 263 28.22 12.84 -6.91
CA ILE A 263 29.53 12.71 -6.28
C ILE A 263 30.06 14.11 -5.93
N THR A 264 29.87 15.09 -6.82
CA THR A 264 30.25 16.50 -6.60
C THR A 264 29.51 17.11 -5.43
N ASP A 265 28.21 16.81 -5.25
CA ASP A 265 27.41 17.29 -4.12
C ASP A 265 27.85 16.70 -2.77
N ALA A 266 28.23 15.41 -2.74
CA ALA A 266 28.71 14.75 -1.53
C ALA A 266 30.12 15.21 -1.11
N VAL A 267 30.95 15.59 -2.10
CA VAL A 267 32.25 16.23 -1.87
C VAL A 267 32.05 17.69 -1.41
N GLY A 268 31.04 18.39 -1.93
CA GLY A 268 30.69 19.76 -1.53
C GLY A 268 30.12 19.88 -0.11
N SER A 269 29.54 18.83 0.46
CA SER A 269 28.99 18.84 1.83
C SER A 269 30.02 18.58 2.95
N GLY A 270 31.32 18.49 2.64
CA GLY A 270 32.36 18.42 3.67
C GLY A 270 32.41 17.10 4.46
N CYS A 271 31.94 15.99 3.90
CA CYS A 271 32.13 14.66 4.48
C CYS A 271 33.60 14.24 4.34
N VAL A 272 34.44 14.61 5.33
CA VAL A 272 35.89 14.35 5.32
C VAL A 272 36.26 12.99 5.92
N ASP A 273 35.31 12.28 6.55
CA ASP A 273 35.59 11.04 7.26
C ASP A 273 35.05 9.79 6.53
N GLY A 274 35.97 8.88 6.19
CA GLY A 274 35.67 7.68 5.38
C GLY A 274 34.77 6.67 6.08
N SER A 275 34.66 6.73 7.41
CA SER A 275 33.79 5.87 8.23
C SER A 275 32.33 6.30 8.29
N GLU A 276 32.02 7.59 8.04
CA GLU A 276 30.64 8.07 7.95
C GLU A 276 30.02 7.86 6.56
N ILE A 277 30.85 7.48 5.58
CA ILE A 277 30.42 7.10 4.22
C ILE A 277 29.89 5.67 4.24
N GLY A 278 28.81 5.42 4.99
CA GLY A 278 27.89 4.37 4.62
C GLY A 278 27.40 4.68 3.21
N LYS A 279 27.66 3.80 2.22
CA LYS A 279 27.35 4.05 0.79
C LYS A 279 25.98 4.72 0.66
N PRO A 280 25.89 6.04 0.40
CA PRO A 280 24.61 6.72 0.44
C PRO A 280 23.76 6.20 -0.72
N THR A 281 22.63 5.58 -0.41
CA THR A 281 21.67 5.17 -1.44
C THR A 281 21.07 6.44 -2.00
N VAL A 282 21.38 6.74 -3.26
CA VAL A 282 20.87 7.91 -3.96
C VAL A 282 19.50 7.56 -4.54
N LEU A 283 18.46 8.28 -4.11
CA LEU A 283 17.17 8.25 -4.76
C LEU A 283 17.20 9.13 -6.03
N PRO A 284 16.82 8.62 -7.21
CA PRO A 284 16.77 9.41 -8.43
C PRO A 284 15.65 10.46 -8.35
N ALA A 285 15.74 11.52 -9.17
CA ALA A 285 14.70 12.54 -9.23
C ALA A 285 13.38 12.03 -9.83
N SER A 286 13.40 10.90 -10.55
CA SER A 286 12.20 10.20 -11.00
C SER A 286 11.40 9.52 -9.89
N HIS A 287 11.95 9.41 -8.67
CA HIS A 287 11.23 8.87 -7.53
C HIS A 287 10.34 9.96 -6.89
N THR A 288 9.05 9.95 -7.25
CA THR A 288 8.04 10.88 -6.74
C THR A 288 8.03 10.97 -5.21
N GLY A 289 7.99 12.20 -4.67
CA GLY A 289 8.03 12.45 -3.22
C GLY A 289 9.43 12.41 -2.59
N GLY A 290 10.46 11.99 -3.33
CA GLY A 290 11.85 12.05 -2.88
C GLY A 290 12.40 13.48 -2.83
N ARG A 291 13.47 13.70 -2.05
CA ARG A 291 14.13 15.02 -1.93
C ARG A 291 14.49 15.61 -3.29
N ARG A 292 15.11 14.81 -4.18
CA ARG A 292 15.53 15.29 -5.50
C ARG A 292 14.35 15.60 -6.42
N TYR A 293 13.29 14.82 -6.37
CA TYR A 293 12.04 15.09 -7.07
C TYR A 293 11.47 16.47 -6.65
N MET A 294 11.39 16.74 -5.35
CA MET A 294 10.89 18.01 -4.84
C MET A 294 11.79 19.20 -5.21
N ILE A 295 13.12 19.03 -5.11
CA ILE A 295 14.09 20.06 -5.51
C ILE A 295 14.01 20.35 -7.00
N GLN A 296 13.90 19.33 -7.84
CA GLN A 296 13.77 19.50 -9.29
C GLN A 296 12.49 20.27 -9.64
N ASN A 297 11.33 19.86 -9.11
CA ASN A 297 10.08 20.58 -9.33
C ASN A 297 10.13 22.03 -8.85
N TYR A 298 10.81 22.29 -7.74
CA TYR A 298 11.04 23.65 -7.25
C TYR A 298 11.90 24.45 -8.23
N HIS A 299 13.03 23.90 -8.69
CA HIS A 299 13.88 24.58 -9.68
C HIS A 299 13.16 24.84 -11.00
N ASP A 300 12.34 23.90 -11.47
CA ASP A 300 11.52 24.07 -12.68
C ASP A 300 10.52 25.22 -12.49
N ALA A 301 9.84 25.28 -11.34
CA ALA A 301 8.92 26.38 -11.02
C ALA A 301 9.64 27.74 -10.94
N ILE A 302 10.82 27.81 -10.33
CA ILE A 302 11.63 29.03 -10.27
C ILE A 302 12.14 29.43 -11.66
N ALA A 303 12.53 28.47 -12.50
CA ALA A 303 12.97 28.73 -13.86
C ALA A 303 11.83 29.35 -14.70
N ILE A 304 10.61 28.83 -14.56
CA ILE A 304 9.40 29.41 -15.17
C ILE A 304 9.20 30.85 -14.68
N CYS A 305 9.27 31.10 -13.37
CA CYS A 305 9.11 32.45 -12.81
C CYS A 305 10.20 33.41 -13.28
N ARG A 306 11.42 32.91 -13.54
CA ARG A 306 12.54 33.73 -14.01
C ARG A 306 12.34 34.22 -15.45
N VAL A 307 11.67 33.43 -16.28
CA VAL A 307 11.39 33.75 -17.69
C VAL A 307 10.14 34.62 -17.82
N TYR A 308 9.08 34.28 -17.10
CA TYR A 308 7.76 34.90 -17.29
C TYR A 308 7.40 35.95 -16.22
N GLY A 309 8.17 36.06 -15.14
CA GLY A 309 7.90 36.94 -14.00
C GLY A 309 7.32 36.20 -12.78
N PRO A 310 7.01 36.91 -11.70
CA PRO A 310 6.30 36.34 -10.55
C PRO A 310 4.83 36.07 -10.89
N PRO A 311 4.18 35.10 -10.23
CA PRO A 311 2.78 34.83 -10.46
C PRO A 311 1.86 35.97 -10.00
N ASP A 312 0.86 36.29 -10.82
CA ASP A 312 -0.20 37.28 -10.58
C ASP A 312 -1.29 36.78 -9.64
N PHE A 313 -1.66 35.50 -9.76
CA PHE A 313 -2.71 34.92 -8.91
C PHE A 313 -2.25 33.69 -8.16
N PHE A 314 -2.74 33.62 -6.92
CA PHE A 314 -2.61 32.50 -6.02
C PHE A 314 -3.98 31.89 -5.74
N VAL A 315 -4.25 30.71 -6.29
CA VAL A 315 -5.54 30.02 -6.17
C VAL A 315 -5.36 28.73 -5.38
N THR A 316 -6.31 28.45 -4.49
CA THR A 316 -6.40 27.18 -3.76
C THR A 316 -7.72 26.50 -4.07
N PHE A 317 -7.64 25.28 -4.61
CA PHE A 317 -8.81 24.45 -4.88
C PHE A 317 -8.87 23.32 -3.83
N THR A 318 -10.03 23.14 -3.22
CA THR A 318 -10.20 22.15 -2.14
C THR A 318 -11.39 21.28 -2.47
N CYS A 319 -11.22 19.96 -2.31
CA CYS A 319 -12.32 19.02 -2.49
C CYS A 319 -13.44 19.29 -1.48
N ASN A 320 -14.67 19.34 -1.98
CA ASN A 320 -15.86 19.35 -1.15
C ASN A 320 -16.49 17.95 -1.17
N PRO A 321 -16.51 17.20 -0.06
CA PRO A 321 -17.11 15.86 -0.01
C PRO A 321 -18.63 15.88 -0.23
N LYS A 322 -19.28 17.05 -0.21
CA LYS A 322 -20.72 17.22 -0.45
C LYS A 322 -21.08 17.52 -1.91
N TRP A 323 -20.12 17.42 -2.84
CA TRP A 323 -20.45 17.53 -4.26
C TRP A 323 -21.50 16.49 -4.66
N VAL A 324 -22.40 16.89 -5.57
CA VAL A 324 -23.55 16.07 -5.97
C VAL A 324 -23.08 14.77 -6.62
N GLU A 325 -22.03 14.82 -7.43
CA GLU A 325 -21.45 13.67 -8.11
C GLU A 325 -20.90 12.62 -7.12
N ILE A 326 -20.35 13.08 -5.99
CA ILE A 326 -19.90 12.18 -4.91
C ILE A 326 -21.12 11.57 -4.22
N SER A 327 -22.11 12.39 -3.89
CA SER A 327 -23.31 11.98 -3.16
C SER A 327 -24.14 10.98 -3.97
N GLU A 328 -24.32 11.22 -5.26
CA GLU A 328 -25.02 10.35 -6.21
C GLU A 328 -24.27 9.02 -6.40
N ALA A 329 -22.94 9.07 -6.58
CA ALA A 329 -22.14 7.85 -6.72
C ALA A 329 -22.20 6.97 -5.47
N ILE A 330 -22.20 7.56 -4.27
CA ILE A 330 -22.35 6.82 -3.00
C ILE A 330 -23.78 6.31 -2.82
N ALA A 331 -24.79 7.06 -3.26
CA ALA A 331 -26.19 6.62 -3.17
C ALA A 331 -26.46 5.33 -3.96
N CYS A 332 -25.68 5.07 -5.03
CA CYS A 332 -25.71 3.81 -5.77
C CYS A 332 -25.11 2.61 -5.00
N GLU A 333 -24.40 2.82 -3.89
CA GLU A 333 -23.78 1.78 -3.08
C GLU A 333 -24.23 1.89 -1.60
N PRO A 334 -25.41 1.32 -1.26
CA PRO A 334 -26.01 1.45 0.06
C PRO A 334 -25.06 1.01 1.18
N GLY A 335 -24.98 1.82 2.24
CA GLY A 335 -24.19 1.52 3.44
C GLY A 335 -22.76 2.06 3.43
N GLN A 336 -22.28 2.64 2.33
CA GLN A 336 -20.96 3.27 2.27
C GLN A 336 -20.99 4.77 2.53
N LYS A 337 -19.87 5.32 2.99
CA LYS A 337 -19.65 6.76 3.17
C LYS A 337 -18.57 7.28 2.21
N ALA A 338 -18.49 8.59 2.04
CA ALA A 338 -17.43 9.20 1.22
C ALA A 338 -16.03 8.86 1.71
N THR A 339 -15.86 8.65 3.02
CA THR A 339 -14.61 8.21 3.65
C THR A 339 -14.23 6.77 3.28
N ASP A 340 -15.22 5.94 2.95
CA ASP A 340 -15.02 4.55 2.52
C ASP A 340 -14.62 4.49 1.03
N ARG A 341 -15.10 5.47 0.26
CA ARG A 341 -14.91 5.60 -1.20
C ARG A 341 -14.01 6.76 -1.59
N ALA A 342 -12.82 6.75 -1.00
CA ALA A 342 -11.72 7.62 -1.37
C ALA A 342 -11.52 7.72 -2.89
N ASP A 343 -11.63 6.59 -3.61
CA ASP A 343 -11.48 6.53 -5.06
C ASP A 343 -12.50 7.38 -5.82
N VAL A 344 -13.75 7.45 -5.35
CA VAL A 344 -14.80 8.31 -5.92
C VAL A 344 -14.46 9.78 -5.65
N VAL A 345 -14.13 10.10 -4.40
CA VAL A 345 -13.75 11.46 -4.00
C VAL A 345 -12.55 11.96 -4.82
N VAL A 346 -11.51 11.14 -4.98
CA VAL A 346 -10.33 11.44 -5.81
C VAL A 346 -10.72 11.71 -7.26
N ARG A 347 -11.57 10.87 -7.84
CA ARG A 347 -11.97 11.00 -9.24
C ARG A 347 -12.80 12.26 -9.47
N VAL A 348 -13.78 12.54 -8.63
CA VAL A 348 -14.60 13.76 -8.75
C VAL A 348 -13.72 14.99 -8.55
N TYR A 349 -12.82 14.98 -7.56
CA TYR A 349 -11.85 16.04 -7.39
C TYR A 349 -11.00 16.27 -8.64
N HIS A 350 -10.46 15.20 -9.24
CA HIS A 350 -9.66 15.31 -10.44
C HIS A 350 -10.47 15.85 -11.63
N MET A 351 -11.72 15.40 -11.82
CA MET A 351 -12.61 15.93 -12.87
C MET A 351 -12.87 17.42 -12.70
N LYS A 352 -13.22 17.87 -11.49
CA LYS A 352 -13.44 19.30 -11.19
C LYS A 352 -12.17 20.13 -11.30
N LEU A 353 -11.02 19.54 -10.97
CA LEU A 353 -9.73 20.21 -11.15
C LEU A 353 -9.42 20.40 -12.64
N GLU A 354 -9.61 19.39 -13.47
CA GLU A 354 -9.41 19.51 -14.92
C GLU A 354 -10.35 20.56 -15.54
N GLU A 355 -11.61 20.61 -15.09
CA GLU A 355 -12.57 21.66 -15.50
C GLU A 355 -12.03 23.07 -15.16
N LEU A 356 -11.57 23.28 -13.92
CA LEU A 356 -10.92 24.54 -13.53
C LEU A 356 -9.67 24.85 -14.36
N MET A 357 -8.83 23.84 -14.62
CA MET A 357 -7.61 24.01 -15.43
C MET A 357 -7.94 24.39 -16.87
N GLN A 358 -9.03 23.85 -17.42
CA GLN A 358 -9.53 24.19 -18.74
C GLN A 358 -10.01 25.65 -18.77
N ASP A 359 -10.89 26.05 -17.86
CA ASP A 359 -11.39 27.44 -17.76
C ASP A 359 -10.26 28.47 -17.62
N VAL A 360 -9.23 28.11 -16.83
CA VAL A 360 -8.03 28.94 -16.68
C VAL A 360 -7.26 29.06 -17.99
N ARG A 361 -7.06 27.95 -18.72
CA ARG A 361 -6.29 27.92 -19.97
C ARG A 361 -7.03 28.54 -21.15
N ASP A 362 -8.35 28.48 -21.15
CA ASP A 362 -9.21 29.05 -22.19
C ASP A 362 -9.11 30.58 -22.23
N GLY A 363 -8.65 31.20 -21.13
CA GLY A 363 -8.30 32.61 -21.08
C GLY A 363 -9.49 33.57 -21.11
N THR A 364 -10.72 33.05 -21.01
CA THR A 364 -11.95 33.85 -20.93
C THR A 364 -12.06 34.58 -19.60
N ALA A 365 -11.74 33.91 -18.48
CA ALA A 365 -11.84 34.47 -17.14
C ALA A 365 -10.63 35.34 -16.74
N PHE A 366 -9.42 34.90 -17.07
CA PHE A 366 -8.17 35.53 -16.60
C PHE A 366 -7.33 36.19 -17.71
N GLY A 367 -7.80 36.15 -18.96
CA GLY A 367 -7.03 36.53 -20.13
C GLY A 367 -6.03 35.43 -20.55
N PRO A 368 -5.23 35.66 -21.62
CA PRO A 368 -4.27 34.68 -22.11
C PRO A 368 -3.26 34.26 -21.03
N VAL A 369 -3.16 32.95 -20.78
CA VAL A 369 -2.27 32.37 -19.78
C VAL A 369 -1.00 31.82 -20.44
N THR A 370 0.17 32.18 -19.90
CA THR A 370 1.47 31.81 -20.51
C THR A 370 2.13 30.62 -19.81
N ALA A 371 1.98 30.51 -18.49
CA ALA A 371 2.50 29.41 -17.70
C ALA A 371 1.61 29.16 -16.47
N VAL A 372 1.48 27.87 -16.09
CA VAL A 372 0.69 27.43 -14.93
C VAL A 372 1.43 26.35 -14.14
N PRO A 373 2.43 26.72 -13.31
CA PRO A 373 2.97 25.81 -12.32
C PRO A 373 1.87 25.43 -11.32
N HIS A 374 1.72 24.14 -11.04
CA HIS A 374 0.66 23.62 -10.19
C HIS A 374 1.17 22.37 -9.46
N THR A 375 0.70 22.12 -8.24
CA THR A 375 1.07 20.96 -7.42
C THR A 375 -0.14 20.41 -6.67
N VAL A 376 -0.23 19.08 -6.62
CA VAL A 376 -1.29 18.32 -5.94
C VAL A 376 -0.78 17.71 -4.63
N GLU A 377 -1.42 18.07 -3.53
CA GLU A 377 -1.17 17.51 -2.20
C GLU A 377 -2.38 16.70 -1.69
N PHE A 378 -2.07 15.58 -1.03
CA PHE A 378 -3.06 14.76 -0.33
C PHE A 378 -2.82 14.89 1.18
N ARG A 379 -3.87 15.16 1.96
CA ARG A 379 -3.80 15.18 3.43
C ARG A 379 -4.78 14.18 4.05
N SER A 380 -4.23 13.30 4.89
CA SER A 380 -4.91 12.09 5.39
C SER A 380 -6.02 12.33 6.41
N VAL A 381 -6.09 13.49 7.06
CA VAL A 381 -6.89 13.63 8.30
C VAL A 381 -8.37 13.94 8.07
N ALA A 382 -8.82 14.02 6.81
CA ALA A 382 -10.24 14.25 6.51
C ALA A 382 -10.68 13.83 5.09
N PHE A 383 -9.83 13.12 4.32
CA PHE A 383 -9.98 13.08 2.85
C PHE A 383 -10.15 14.48 2.23
N LEU A 384 -9.63 15.51 2.90
CA LEU A 384 -9.49 16.84 2.32
C LEU A 384 -8.33 16.76 1.34
N MET A 385 -8.64 16.55 0.05
CA MET A 385 -7.72 16.96 -0.99
C MET A 385 -7.65 18.47 -0.94
N ARG A 386 -6.55 18.97 -0.40
CA ARG A 386 -6.14 20.35 -0.61
C ARG A 386 -5.19 20.32 -1.78
N THR A 387 -5.58 20.91 -2.89
CA THR A 387 -4.69 21.05 -4.02
C THR A 387 -5.10 22.33 -4.72
N LEU A 388 -4.46 23.44 -4.34
CA LEU A 388 -3.45 24.03 -5.22
C LEU A 388 -2.83 25.28 -4.62
N PHE A 389 -1.59 25.50 -5.03
CA PHE A 389 -0.90 26.77 -5.04
C PHE A 389 -0.81 27.10 -6.54
N PHE A 390 -1.69 27.96 -7.06
CA PHE A 390 -1.52 28.46 -8.42
C PHE A 390 -0.53 29.62 -8.43
N GLY A 391 0.23 29.69 -9.51
CA GLY A 391 0.86 30.93 -9.93
C GLY A 391 0.44 31.23 -11.36
N LEU A 392 -0.56 32.08 -11.57
CA LEU A 392 -0.96 32.49 -12.93
C LEU A 392 -0.01 33.57 -13.44
N LEU A 393 0.49 33.42 -14.66
CA LEU A 393 1.38 34.39 -15.29
C LEU A 393 0.70 35.05 -16.50
N ARG A 394 0.30 36.31 -16.34
CA ARG A 394 -0.31 37.19 -17.34
C ARG A 394 0.77 38.10 -17.92
N ILE A 395 0.82 38.21 -19.24
CA ILE A 395 1.63 39.24 -19.90
C ILE A 395 0.88 40.57 -19.75
N HIS A 396 1.44 41.50 -18.98
CA HIS A 396 1.11 42.91 -19.14
C HIS A 396 1.56 43.35 -20.55
N ARG A 397 0.62 43.46 -21.49
CA ARG A 397 0.85 44.28 -22.68
C ARG A 397 0.82 45.74 -22.24
N ASN A 398 1.99 46.38 -22.27
CA ASN A 398 2.10 47.84 -22.22
C ASN A 398 1.24 48.48 -23.31
N HIS A 399 0.75 49.68 -23.00
CA HIS A 399 -0.12 50.60 -23.74
C HIS A 399 -1.64 50.35 -23.66
N LEU A 400 -2.30 51.07 -22.75
CA LEU A 400 -3.06 52.27 -23.14
C LEU A 400 -3.29 53.21 -21.95
N LEU A 401 -2.90 54.47 -22.16
CA LEU A 401 -3.25 55.67 -21.39
C LEU A 401 -4.77 55.89 -21.36
N LEU A 402 -5.25 56.56 -20.29
CA LEU A 402 -6.46 57.42 -20.19
C LEU A 402 -7.79 56.69 -20.51
N LEU A 403 -8.82 56.67 -19.66
CA LEU A 403 -9.34 57.59 -18.65
C LEU A 403 -10.15 56.77 -17.64
#